data_AF-A0AAW4WS26-F1
#
_entry.id   AF-A0AAW4WS26-F1
#
_cell.length_a   1.000
_cell.length_b   1.000
_cell.length_c   1.000
_cell.angle_alpha   90.00
_cell.angle_beta   90.00
_cell.angle_gamma   90.00
#
_symmetry.space_group_name_H-M   'P 1'
#
loop_
_entity.id
_entity.type
_entity.pdbx_description
1 polymer ?
#
loop_
_entity_poly.entity_id
_entity_poly.type
_entity_poly.pdbx_seq_one_letter_code
_entity_poly.pdbx_strand_id
1 'polypeptide(L)'
;MLKTGQSMVDGIPVLSPTCLIPFKAKAWLDLKERKLNGEQVDSKNIKKHKNDVFRLAQLITANTRQVLSPEIAEDMKKFLSEIADETVDLKSLGIRGTDKKRMTDMLYQCYGLKANT
;
A
#
# COMPACT_ATOMS: atom_id res chain seq x y z
N MET A 1 -10.12 -4.39 12.85
CA MET A 1 -11.00 -4.03 11.70
C MET A 1 -11.08 -2.51 11.59
N LEU A 2 -10.76 -1.93 10.42
CA LEU A 2 -10.90 -0.49 10.15
C LEU A 2 -12.40 -0.16 10.06
N LYS A 3 -12.94 0.62 11.01
CA LYS A 3 -14.36 1.03 11.03
C LYS A 3 -14.63 2.39 10.37
N THR A 4 -13.61 3.08 9.86
CA THR A 4 -13.72 4.42 9.28
C THR A 4 -13.00 4.48 7.94
N GLY A 5 -13.76 4.71 6.86
CA GLY A 5 -13.26 4.80 5.48
C GLY A 5 -14.20 4.28 4.38
N GLN A 6 -15.49 4.10 4.68
CA GLN A 6 -16.51 3.81 3.68
C GLN A 6 -17.02 5.13 3.10
N SER A 7 -16.94 5.29 1.78
CA SER A 7 -17.64 6.34 1.04
C SER A 7 -18.80 5.70 0.28
N MET A 8 -19.97 6.32 0.29
CA MET A 8 -21.09 5.83 -0.52
C MET A 8 -20.94 6.34 -1.95
N VAL A 9 -20.82 5.42 -2.91
CA VAL A 9 -20.98 5.70 -4.34
C VAL A 9 -22.20 4.90 -4.78
N ASP A 10 -23.22 5.58 -5.29
CA ASP A 10 -24.46 4.97 -5.77
C ASP A 10 -25.16 4.02 -4.77
N GLY A 11 -25.08 4.33 -3.47
CA GLY A 11 -25.68 3.54 -2.39
C GLY A 11 -24.89 2.30 -1.97
N ILE A 12 -23.70 2.07 -2.53
CA ILE A 12 -22.80 0.96 -2.17
C ILE A 12 -21.66 1.50 -1.27
N PRO A 13 -21.38 0.87 -0.12
CA PRO A 13 -20.23 1.25 0.69
C PRO A 13 -18.93 0.85 -0.02
N VAL A 14 -18.24 1.83 -0.60
CA VAL A 14 -16.95 1.65 -1.24
C VAL A 14 -15.86 1.97 -0.21
N LEU A 15 -14.97 1.01 0.04
CA LEU A 15 -13.74 1.28 0.78
C LEU A 15 -12.92 2.31 0.01
N SER A 16 -12.58 3.42 0.66
CA SER A 16 -11.71 4.42 0.07
C SER A 16 -10.38 3.79 -0.37
N PRO A 17 -9.70 4.34 -1.40
CA PRO A 17 -8.36 3.90 -1.76
C PRO A 17 -7.39 3.85 -0.58
N THR A 18 -7.52 4.77 0.38
CA THR A 18 -6.76 4.80 1.63
C THR A 18 -6.98 3.58 2.53
N CYS A 19 -8.16 2.97 2.49
CA CYS A 19 -8.42 1.73 3.22
C CYS A 19 -7.95 0.50 2.46
N LEU A 20 -7.98 0.52 1.12
CA LEU A 20 -7.55 -0.61 0.30
C LEU A 20 -6.02 -0.80 0.30
N ILE A 21 -5.25 0.28 0.34
CA ILE A 21 -3.79 0.23 0.31
C ILE A 21 -3.22 -0.67 1.43
N PRO A 22 -3.60 -0.53 2.71
CA PRO A 22 -3.13 -1.43 3.77
C PRO A 22 -3.43 -2.90 3.56
N PHE A 23 -4.60 -3.25 3.02
CA PHE A 23 -4.92 -4.64 2.71
C PHE A 23 -4.02 -5.20 1.60
N LYS A 24 -3.71 -4.38 0.59
CA LYS A 24 -2.79 -4.78 -0.50
C LYS A 24 -1.35 -4.91 0.00
N ALA A 25 -0.91 -4.00 0.88
CA ALA A 25 0.40 -4.04 1.52
C ALA A 25 0.56 -5.31 2.37
N LYS A 26 -0.44 -5.64 3.20
CA LYS A 26 -0.45 -6.86 4.01
C LYS A 26 -0.40 -8.12 3.15
N ALA A 27 -1.27 -8.21 2.13
CA ALA A 27 -1.25 -9.34 1.21
C ALA A 27 0.11 -9.51 0.49
N TRP A 28 0.79 -8.40 0.18
CA TRP A 28 2.14 -8.47 -0.38
C TRP A 28 3.16 -9.04 0.62
N LEU A 29 3.15 -8.58 1.87
CA LEU A 29 4.02 -9.10 2.94
C LEU A 29 3.79 -10.59 3.16
N ASP A 30 2.53 -11.01 3.29
CA ASP A 30 2.19 -12.40 3.57
C ASP A 30 2.61 -13.31 2.41
N LEU A 31 2.37 -12.92 1.16
CA LEU A 31 2.80 -13.72 -0.01
C LEU A 31 4.33 -13.77 -0.14
N LYS A 32 5.04 -12.69 0.22
CA LYS A 32 6.50 -12.67 0.21
C LYS A 32 7.06 -13.59 1.29
N GLU A 33 6.51 -13.54 2.51
CA GLU A 33 6.90 -14.42 3.62
C GLU A 33 6.66 -15.90 3.30
N ARG A 34 5.47 -16.25 2.80
CA ARG A 34 5.15 -17.62 2.37
C ARG A 34 6.13 -18.14 1.32
N LYS A 35 6.49 -17.29 0.35
CA LYS A 35 7.50 -17.64 -0.66
C LYS A 35 8.88 -17.86 -0.06
N LEU A 36 9.30 -17.03 0.91
CA LEU A 36 10.56 -17.21 1.64
C LEU A 36 10.57 -18.51 2.44
N ASN A 37 9.42 -18.92 2.97
CA ASN A 37 9.25 -20.18 3.70
C ASN A 37 9.18 -21.42 2.78
N GLY A 38 9.40 -21.25 1.47
CA GLY A 38 9.43 -22.35 0.50
C GLY A 38 8.08 -22.80 -0.03
N GLU A 39 6.99 -22.07 0.27
CA GLU A 39 5.70 -22.36 -0.33
C GLU A 39 5.66 -22.03 -1.82
N GLN A 40 4.86 -22.79 -2.57
CA GLN A 40 4.60 -22.54 -3.99
C GLN A 40 3.68 -21.31 -4.16
N VAL A 41 4.30 -20.14 -4.31
CA VAL A 41 3.60 -18.86 -4.52
C VAL A 41 3.93 -18.31 -5.91
N ASP A 42 2.88 -18.00 -6.70
CA ASP A 42 3.06 -17.32 -7.99
C ASP A 42 3.60 -15.90 -7.75
N SER A 43 4.79 -15.63 -8.30
CA SER A 43 5.45 -14.33 -8.20
C SER A 43 4.66 -13.21 -8.89
N LYS A 44 3.78 -13.55 -9.83
CA LYS A 44 2.83 -12.61 -10.44
C LYS A 44 1.85 -12.04 -9.42
N ASN A 45 1.41 -12.85 -8.44
CA ASN A 45 0.51 -12.39 -7.38
C ASN A 45 1.22 -11.40 -6.46
N ILE A 46 2.46 -11.71 -6.05
CA ILE A 46 3.29 -10.77 -5.27
C ILE A 46 3.44 -9.44 -6.06
N LYS A 47 3.86 -9.51 -7.32
CA LYS A 47 4.03 -8.31 -8.16
C LYS A 47 2.72 -7.53 -8.32
N LYS A 48 1.58 -8.22 -8.46
CA LYS A 48 0.25 -7.60 -8.56
C LYS A 48 -0.07 -6.77 -7.31
N HIS A 49 0.05 -7.33 -6.11
CA HIS A 49 -0.28 -6.61 -4.87
C HIS A 49 0.61 -5.37 -4.66
N LYS A 50 1.91 -5.50 -4.93
CA LYS A 50 2.85 -4.36 -4.94
C LYS A 50 2.37 -3.27 -5.89
N ASN A 51 2.09 -3.63 -7.14
CA ASN A 51 1.68 -2.68 -8.17
C ASN A 51 0.33 -2.01 -7.86
N ASP A 52 -0.61 -2.75 -7.27
CA ASP A 52 -1.91 -2.21 -6.85
C ASP A 52 -1.74 -1.12 -5.79
N VAL A 53 -0.79 -1.25 -4.85
CA VAL A 53 -0.48 -0.20 -3.86
C VAL A 53 -0.09 1.09 -4.57
N PHE A 54 0.85 1.03 -5.53
CA PHE A 54 1.27 2.24 -6.26
C PHE A 54 0.16 2.80 -7.15
N ARG A 55 -0.67 1.96 -7.76
CA ARG A 55 -1.82 2.44 -8.54
C ARG A 55 -2.80 3.22 -7.68
N LEU A 56 -3.14 2.68 -6.51
CA LEU A 56 -4.05 3.32 -5.55
C LEU A 56 -3.42 4.57 -4.91
N ALA A 57 -2.11 4.57 -4.69
CA ALA A 57 -1.38 5.70 -4.11
C ALA A 57 -1.47 6.98 -4.98
N GLN A 58 -1.73 6.86 -6.28
CA GLN A 58 -1.99 8.02 -7.15
C GLN A 58 -3.24 8.82 -6.76
N LEU A 59 -4.18 8.20 -6.04
CA LEU A 59 -5.40 8.84 -5.58
C LEU A 59 -5.21 9.56 -4.23
N ILE A 60 -4.02 9.44 -3.64
CA ILE A 60 -3.66 10.11 -2.39
C ILE A 60 -3.17 11.51 -2.71
N THR A 61 -3.65 12.49 -1.95
CA THR A 61 -3.21 13.88 -2.03
C THR A 61 -2.39 14.25 -0.80
N ALA A 62 -1.70 15.40 -0.84
CA ALA A 62 -0.94 15.91 0.30
C ALA A 62 -1.80 16.12 1.57
N ASN A 63 -3.11 16.29 1.42
CA ASN A 63 -4.06 16.53 2.52
C ASN A 63 -4.80 15.26 2.96
N THR A 64 -4.69 14.16 2.22
CA THR A 64 -5.36 12.91 2.55
C THR A 64 -4.78 12.34 3.84
N ARG A 65 -5.62 12.03 4.82
CA ARG A 65 -5.23 11.40 6.09
C ARG A 65 -6.14 10.23 6.39
N GLN A 66 -5.55 9.13 6.85
CA GLN A 66 -6.28 7.94 7.28
C GLN A 66 -5.65 7.39 8.56
N VAL A 67 -6.47 7.31 9.61
CA VAL A 67 -6.05 6.66 10.86
C VAL A 67 -6.11 5.14 10.67
N LEU A 68 -5.04 4.46 11.06
CA LEU A 68 -4.94 3.00 11.07
C LEU A 68 -4.97 2.49 12.51
N SER A 69 -5.45 1.25 12.71
CA SER A 69 -5.24 0.56 13.99
C SER A 69 -3.76 0.20 14.16
N PRO A 70 -3.26 0.02 15.39
CA PRO A 70 -1.83 -0.25 15.64
C PRO A 70 -1.26 -1.41 14.83
N GLU A 71 -1.99 -2.53 14.76
CA GLU A 71 -1.62 -3.71 13.97
C GLU A 71 -1.42 -3.39 12.48
N ILE A 72 -2.37 -2.67 11.88
CA ILE A 72 -2.32 -2.31 10.46
C ILE A 72 -1.24 -1.26 10.20
N ALA A 73 -0.99 -0.37 11.17
CA ALA A 73 0.09 0.61 11.09
C ALA A 73 1.46 -0.08 11.08
N GLU A 74 1.67 -1.12 11.89
CA GLU A 74 2.90 -1.91 11.89
C GLU A 74 3.11 -2.65 10.57
N ASP A 75 2.08 -3.33 10.05
CA ASP A 75 2.14 -3.96 8.73
C ASP A 75 2.45 -2.93 7.62
N MET A 76 1.83 -1.75 7.67
CA MET A 76 2.10 -0.68 6.71
C MET A 76 3.53 -0.14 6.81
N LYS A 77 4.07 0.04 8.02
CA LYS A 77 5.48 0.44 8.21
C LYS A 77 6.42 -0.62 7.62
N LYS A 78 6.19 -1.90 7.92
CA LYS A 78 7.00 -3.02 7.40
C LYS A 78 6.96 -3.06 5.88
N PHE A 79 5.78 -2.89 5.28
CA PHE A 79 5.67 -2.76 3.82
C PHE A 79 6.49 -1.59 3.28
N LEU A 80 6.35 -0.40 3.87
CA LEU A 80 7.06 0.80 3.40
C LEU A 80 8.58 0.71 3.57
N SER A 81 9.08 0.01 4.59
CA SER A 81 10.51 -0.28 4.72
C SER A 81 10.98 -1.27 3.67
N GLU A 82 10.26 -2.38 3.47
CA GLU A 82 10.70 -3.41 2.51
C GLU A 82 10.58 -2.96 1.04
N ILE A 83 9.60 -2.10 0.73
CA ILE A 83 9.41 -1.58 -0.62
C ILE A 83 10.50 -0.59 -1.03
N ALA A 84 11.27 -0.06 -0.07
CA ALA A 84 12.40 0.82 -0.33
C ALA A 84 13.48 0.13 -1.17
N ASP A 85 13.69 -1.18 -0.95
CA ASP A 85 14.68 -1.99 -1.68
C ASP A 85 14.10 -2.67 -2.93
N GLU A 86 12.78 -2.65 -3.10
CA GLU A 86 12.09 -3.26 -4.23
C GLU A 86 12.08 -2.37 -5.47
N THR A 87 12.29 -2.96 -6.65
CA THR A 87 12.09 -2.25 -7.92
C THR A 87 10.62 -2.18 -8.28
N VAL A 88 10.17 -0.99 -8.70
CA VAL A 88 8.79 -0.74 -9.15
C VAL A 88 8.86 0.03 -10.44
N ASP A 89 8.39 -0.58 -11.53
CA ASP A 89 8.34 0.07 -12.84
C ASP A 89 7.10 0.96 -12.93
N LEU A 90 7.22 2.18 -12.41
CA LEU A 90 6.14 3.17 -12.41
C LEU A 90 5.66 3.51 -13.83
N LYS A 91 6.55 3.51 -14.82
CA LYS A 91 6.19 3.78 -16.22
C LYS A 91 5.26 2.69 -16.76
N SER A 92 5.54 1.42 -16.48
CA SER A 92 4.67 0.30 -16.86
C SER A 92 3.29 0.35 -16.20
N LEU A 93 3.18 1.05 -15.07
CA LEU A 93 1.92 1.28 -14.35
C LEU A 93 1.14 2.49 -14.86
N GLY A 94 1.66 3.21 -15.86
CA GLY A 94 1.08 4.46 -16.36
C GLY A 94 1.35 5.68 -15.47
N ILE A 95 2.20 5.53 -14.45
CA ILE A 95 2.49 6.57 -13.45
C ILE A 95 3.63 7.44 -13.97
N ARG A 96 3.37 8.74 -14.13
CA ARG A 96 4.33 9.73 -14.66
C ARG A 96 4.37 10.96 -13.76
N GLY A 97 5.47 11.70 -13.80
CA GLY A 97 5.63 12.96 -13.03
C GLY A 97 5.91 12.78 -11.54
N THR A 98 6.16 11.55 -11.09
CA THR A 98 6.57 11.23 -9.71
C THR A 98 7.55 10.06 -9.73
N ASP A 99 8.22 9.84 -8.61
CA ASP A 99 9.12 8.71 -8.37
C ASP A 99 8.64 7.86 -7.19
N LYS A 100 9.29 6.69 -7.00
CA LYS A 100 8.92 5.74 -5.96
C LYS A 100 9.02 6.37 -4.57
N LYS A 101 10.09 7.15 -4.33
CA LYS A 101 10.37 7.76 -3.04
C LYS A 101 9.29 8.76 -2.66
N ARG A 102 8.89 9.63 -3.59
CA ARG A 102 7.82 10.61 -3.38
C ARG A 102 6.50 9.92 -3.06
N MET A 103 6.17 8.84 -3.76
CA MET A 103 4.96 8.07 -3.48
C MET A 103 5.00 7.40 -2.11
N THR A 104 6.13 6.81 -1.71
CA THR A 104 6.29 6.22 -0.37
C THR A 104 6.22 7.29 0.72
N ASP A 105 6.82 8.46 0.51
CA ASP A 105 6.77 9.60 1.43
C ASP A 105 5.31 10.09 1.61
N MET A 106 4.53 10.14 0.53
CA MET A 106 3.10 10.45 0.60
C MET A 106 2.30 9.42 1.39
N LEU A 107 2.65 8.13 1.30
CA LEU A 107 2.01 7.09 2.09
C LEU A 107 2.37 7.20 3.58
N TYR A 108 3.64 7.48 3.92
CA TYR A 108 4.04 7.79 5.29
C TYR A 108 3.22 8.95 5.87
N GLN A 109 3.08 10.05 5.13
CA GLN A 109 2.29 11.21 5.54
C GLN A 109 0.79 10.89 5.67
N CYS A 110 0.22 10.16 4.71
CA CYS A 110 -1.20 9.80 4.69
C CYS A 110 -1.62 9.03 5.94
N TYR A 111 -0.77 8.10 6.40
CA TYR A 111 -1.06 7.24 7.54
C TYR A 111 -0.44 7.72 8.86
N GLY A 112 0.21 8.89 8.87
CA GLY A 112 0.86 9.43 10.07
C GLY A 112 2.00 8.55 10.60
N LEU A 113 2.69 7.84 9.70
CA LEU A 113 3.79 6.93 10.04
C LEU A 113 5.13 7.65 9.96
N LYS A 114 6.09 7.25 10.80
CA LYS A 114 7.48 7.71 10.72
C LYS A 114 8.32 6.64 10.03
N ALA A 115 9.23 7.05 9.15
CA ALA A 115 10.29 6.16 8.70
C ALA A 115 11.15 5.78 9.91
N ASN A 116 11.60 4.53 9.97
CA ASN A 116 12.57 4.11 10.99
C ASN A 116 13.91 4.75 10.60
N THR A 117 14.37 5.72 11.41
CA THR A 117 15.70 6.32 11.32
C THR A 117 16.78 5.32 11.70
#